data_AF-A0A934DEL6-F1
#
_entry.id   AF-A0A934DEL6-F1
#
_cell.length_a   1.000
_cell.length_b   1.000
_cell.length_c   1.000
_cell.angle_alpha   90.00
_cell.angle_beta   90.00
_cell.angle_gamma   90.00
#
_symmetry.space_group_name_H-M   'P 1'
#
loop_
_entity.id
_entity.type
_entity.pdbx_description
1 polymer ?
#
loop_
_entity_poly.entity_id
_entity_poly.type
_entity_poly.pdbx_seq_one_letter_code
_entity_poly.pdbx_strand_id
1 'polypeptide(L)'
;MIHHISQFSYIAATALFIFSLYWMNSPKTARKSVLAGVIAMMLAVIATWIQPEIVNHFWIVVAILAGFAVGVPLSRVPLTAVPQRTALSHAFGGLAAGLVGTAKFYLWSTEGPEHLTAFRMGAIVAEVILGFLTFTGSLMAAGKLQEIKWIPQRPVTYPLQNVSNIGLLVIAAGLGVLLVMNPTGPWAWIAFPAIIVLALMFGVLLIIPIGGADMPTVISILNAYAGLSAVAMGFVLDNKLLITAGALDGSSGLILSIIMCKAMNRSFTNVLFGAFGQVQASKGAAGDKTYKEESFEGAAQVLEQASLVVIIPGYGMAVAQAQHRVRELYDLLKKKGITAYAAS
;
A
#
# COMPACT_ATOMS: atom_id res chain seq x y z
N MET A 1 27.78 16.57 19.73
CA MET A 1 26.77 16.03 20.67
C MET A 1 25.43 15.75 19.97
N ILE A 2 24.80 16.74 19.32
CA ILE A 2 23.48 16.58 18.67
C ILE A 2 23.46 15.46 17.62
N HIS A 3 24.49 15.36 16.76
CA HIS A 3 24.56 14.29 15.75
C HIS A 3 24.55 12.88 16.36
N HIS A 4 25.25 12.66 17.48
CA HIS A 4 25.24 11.37 18.19
C HIS A 4 23.88 11.07 18.83
N ILE A 5 23.19 12.09 19.35
CA ILE A 5 21.84 11.95 19.86
C ILE A 5 20.91 11.52 18.72
N SER A 6 20.96 12.17 17.56
CA SER A 6 20.14 11.80 16.40
C SER A 6 20.43 10.37 15.93
N GLN A 7 21.69 9.96 15.85
CA GLN A 7 22.06 8.58 15.49
C GLN A 7 21.52 7.55 16.50
N PHE A 8 21.65 7.82 17.80
CA PHE A 8 21.10 6.94 18.83
C PHE A 8 19.57 6.88 18.76
N SER A 9 18.90 8.01 18.55
CA SER A 9 17.45 8.09 18.34
C SER A 9 17.01 7.30 17.10
N TYR A 10 17.78 7.32 16.00
CA TYR A 10 17.50 6.50 14.82
C TYR A 10 17.63 5.00 15.08
N ILE A 11 18.61 4.58 15.88
CA ILE A 11 18.74 3.18 16.31
C ILE A 11 17.56 2.78 17.20
N ALA A 12 17.21 3.62 18.17
CA ALA A 12 16.07 3.38 19.06
C ALA A 12 14.74 3.32 18.28
N ALA A 13 14.52 4.25 17.35
CA ALA A 13 13.35 4.25 16.46
C ALA A 13 13.31 2.99 15.58
N THR A 14 14.45 2.57 15.03
CA THR A 14 14.55 1.32 14.24
C THR A 14 14.13 0.11 15.09
N ALA A 15 14.66 -0.01 16.31
CA ALA A 15 14.29 -1.10 17.21
C ALA A 15 12.78 -1.08 17.53
N LEU A 16 12.21 0.10 17.80
CA LEU A 16 10.79 0.25 18.05
C LEU A 16 9.91 -0.08 16.83
N PHE A 17 10.34 0.22 15.60
CA PHE A 17 9.63 -0.22 14.40
C PHE A 17 9.65 -1.75 14.26
N ILE A 18 10.77 -2.40 14.55
CA ILE A 18 10.87 -3.87 14.55
C ILE A 18 9.91 -4.46 15.60
N PHE A 19 9.93 -3.94 16.83
CA PHE A 19 9.03 -4.39 17.88
C PHE A 19 7.55 -4.09 17.59
N SER A 20 7.26 -2.99 16.89
CA SER A 20 5.92 -2.65 16.42
C SER A 20 5.37 -3.76 15.53
N LEU A 21 6.12 -4.22 14.52
CA LEU A 21 5.66 -5.35 13.70
C LEU A 21 5.60 -6.65 14.49
N TYR A 22 6.60 -6.94 15.32
CA TYR A 22 6.64 -8.17 16.10
C TYR A 22 5.41 -8.32 17.01
N TRP A 23 5.03 -7.26 17.73
CA TRP A 23 3.88 -7.27 18.63
C TRP A 23 2.53 -7.24 17.89
N MET A 24 2.52 -6.96 16.59
CA MET A 24 1.30 -7.04 15.78
C MET A 24 0.87 -8.50 15.50
N ASN A 25 1.78 -9.45 15.65
CA ASN A 25 1.52 -10.87 15.40
C ASN A 25 0.61 -11.55 16.43
N SER A 26 0.27 -10.89 17.56
CA SER A 26 -0.65 -11.44 18.55
C SER A 26 -1.74 -10.44 18.95
N PRO A 27 -3.01 -10.85 19.04
CA PRO A 27 -4.10 -9.97 19.50
C PRO A 27 -3.85 -9.36 20.88
N LYS A 28 -3.16 -10.09 21.77
CA LYS A 28 -2.83 -9.63 23.13
C LYS A 28 -1.85 -8.45 23.13
N THR A 29 -0.94 -8.39 22.17
CA THR A 29 0.12 -7.37 22.08
C THR A 29 -0.16 -6.30 21.02
N ALA A 30 -1.20 -6.47 20.19
CA ALA A 30 -1.53 -5.57 19.07
C ALA A 30 -1.79 -4.10 19.46
N ARG A 31 -2.10 -3.78 20.72
CA ARG A 31 -2.17 -2.38 21.18
C ARG A 31 -0.79 -1.79 21.46
N LYS A 32 0.14 -2.61 21.96
CA LYS A 32 1.52 -2.19 22.26
C LYS A 32 2.30 -1.90 20.99
N SER A 33 2.02 -2.61 19.89
CA SER A 33 2.65 -2.34 18.59
C SER A 33 2.37 -0.92 18.10
N VAL A 34 1.11 -0.50 18.10
CA VAL A 34 0.72 0.85 17.64
C VAL A 34 1.44 1.92 18.47
N LEU A 35 1.50 1.78 19.79
CA LEU A 35 2.21 2.72 20.65
C LEU A 35 3.71 2.76 20.34
N ALA A 36 4.35 1.60 20.15
CA ALA A 36 5.76 1.52 19.78
C ALA A 36 6.04 2.23 18.45
N GLY A 37 5.16 2.05 17.44
CA GLY A 37 5.27 2.74 16.15
C GLY A 37 5.11 4.26 16.27
N VAL A 38 4.17 4.74 17.09
CA VAL A 38 3.99 6.18 17.35
C VAL A 38 5.25 6.78 18.00
N ILE A 39 5.79 6.11 19.03
CA ILE A 39 7.02 6.57 19.70
C ILE A 39 8.21 6.54 18.73
N ALA A 40 8.34 5.50 17.91
CA ALA A 40 9.39 5.40 16.90
C ALA A 40 9.35 6.58 15.92
N MET A 41 8.16 6.88 15.38
CA MET A 41 7.97 7.98 14.43
C MET A 41 8.24 9.34 15.06
N MET A 42 7.74 9.58 16.29
CA MET A 42 8.00 10.82 17.03
C MET A 42 9.50 11.02 17.29
N LEU A 43 10.20 9.96 17.73
CA LEU A 43 11.65 10.00 17.93
C LEU A 43 12.39 10.30 16.64
N ALA A 44 12.01 9.66 15.54
CA ALA A 44 12.62 9.87 14.23
C ALA A 44 12.49 11.33 13.77
N VAL A 45 11.27 11.87 13.76
CA VAL A 45 10.97 13.22 13.30
C VAL A 45 11.69 14.26 14.16
N ILE A 46 11.63 14.15 15.49
CA ILE A 46 12.27 15.09 16.40
C ILE A 46 13.80 15.02 16.26
N ALA A 47 14.36 13.82 16.16
CA ALA A 47 15.80 13.62 16.00
C ALA A 47 16.34 14.20 14.68
N THR A 48 15.55 14.11 13.59
CA THR A 48 15.87 14.77 12.33
C THR A 48 15.73 16.28 12.46
N TRP A 49 14.65 16.78 13.07
CA TRP A 49 14.37 18.22 13.15
C TRP A 49 15.41 19.01 13.98
N ILE A 50 15.96 18.42 15.04
CA ILE A 50 16.95 19.09 15.89
C ILE A 50 18.36 19.14 15.24
N GLN A 51 18.54 18.53 14.05
CA GLN A 51 19.83 18.57 13.36
C GLN A 51 20.27 20.01 13.04
N PRO A 52 21.54 20.37 13.29
CA PRO A 52 22.03 21.75 13.13
C PRO A 52 21.99 22.26 11.69
N GLU A 53 21.93 21.38 10.71
CA GLU A 53 21.78 21.70 9.28
C GLU A 53 20.40 22.28 8.94
N ILE A 54 19.41 22.10 9.83
CA ILE A 54 18.06 22.63 9.65
C ILE A 54 18.00 24.08 10.18
N VAL A 55 18.09 25.02 9.25
CA VAL A 55 18.05 26.45 9.59
C VAL A 55 16.62 27.01 9.51
N ASN A 56 15.88 26.67 8.44
CA ASN A 56 14.54 27.21 8.20
C ASN A 56 13.44 26.27 8.72
N HIS A 57 12.90 26.59 9.90
CA HIS A 57 11.90 25.77 10.58
C HIS A 57 10.46 26.05 10.10
N PHE A 58 10.24 27.19 9.44
CA PHE A 58 8.89 27.63 9.05
C PHE A 58 8.22 26.64 8.10
N TRP A 59 8.92 26.22 7.05
CA TRP A 59 8.39 25.27 6.06
C TRP A 59 8.11 23.88 6.65
N ILE A 60 8.88 23.46 7.65
CA ILE A 60 8.66 22.19 8.36
C ILE A 60 7.36 22.26 9.16
N VAL A 61 7.15 23.34 9.92
CA VAL A 61 5.93 23.54 10.72
C VAL A 61 4.70 23.60 9.81
N VAL A 62 4.77 24.35 8.71
CA VAL A 62 3.67 24.45 7.73
C VAL A 62 3.32 23.07 7.16
N ALA A 63 4.33 22.27 6.77
CA ALA A 63 4.11 20.92 6.28
C ALA A 63 3.48 19.99 7.32
N ILE A 64 3.92 20.07 8.59
CA ILE A 64 3.34 19.30 9.70
C ILE A 64 1.87 19.69 9.90
N LEU A 65 1.55 20.98 9.95
CA LEU A 65 0.18 21.47 10.12
C LEU A 65 -0.73 21.03 8.96
N ALA A 66 -0.26 21.13 7.72
CA ALA A 66 -0.98 20.64 6.55
C ALA A 66 -1.21 19.12 6.61
N GLY A 67 -0.19 18.37 7.03
CA GLY A 67 -0.27 16.93 7.26
C GLY A 67 -1.32 16.55 8.31
N PHE A 68 -1.38 17.26 9.44
CA PHE A 68 -2.41 17.05 10.47
C PHE A 68 -3.82 17.44 9.98
N ALA A 69 -3.95 18.53 9.22
CA ALA A 69 -5.22 19.00 8.69
C ALA A 69 -5.90 17.95 7.79
N VAL A 70 -5.13 17.17 7.03
CA VAL A 70 -5.64 16.07 6.20
C VAL A 70 -5.66 14.73 6.95
N GLY A 71 -4.60 14.43 7.71
CA GLY A 71 -4.39 13.13 8.35
C GLY A 71 -5.38 12.83 9.49
N VAL A 72 -5.75 13.84 10.31
CA VAL A 72 -6.69 13.63 11.42
C VAL A 72 -8.10 13.29 10.92
N PRO A 73 -8.71 14.03 9.97
CA PRO A 73 -9.99 13.62 9.38
C PRO A 73 -9.92 12.24 8.72
N LEU A 74 -8.86 11.96 7.96
CA LEU A 74 -8.67 10.66 7.31
C LEU A 74 -8.57 9.51 8.33
N SER A 75 -8.07 9.79 9.54
CA SER A 75 -7.99 8.79 10.61
C SER A 75 -9.34 8.39 11.23
N ARG A 76 -10.38 9.22 11.05
CA ARG A 76 -11.70 9.07 11.69
C ARG A 76 -12.77 8.49 10.76
N VAL A 77 -12.39 7.98 9.59
CA VAL A 77 -13.32 7.33 8.66
C VAL A 77 -13.86 6.00 9.24
N PRO A 78 -15.06 5.55 8.81
CA PRO A 78 -15.64 4.28 9.27
C PRO A 78 -14.73 3.08 9.03
N LEU A 79 -14.86 2.04 9.86
CA LEU A 79 -14.05 0.80 9.73
C LEU A 79 -14.26 0.08 8.39
N THR A 80 -15.42 0.23 7.77
CA THR A 80 -15.72 -0.28 6.41
C THR A 80 -14.88 0.39 5.33
N ALA A 81 -14.41 1.61 5.57
CA ALA A 81 -13.57 2.40 4.67
C ALA A 81 -12.07 2.28 4.97
N VAL A 82 -11.64 1.32 5.80
CA VAL A 82 -10.22 1.11 6.11
C VAL A 82 -9.40 0.78 4.86
N PRO A 83 -9.84 -0.09 3.92
CA PRO A 83 -9.03 -0.42 2.73
C PRO A 83 -8.69 0.79 1.86
N GLN A 84 -9.68 1.61 1.50
CA GLN A 84 -9.46 2.85 0.71
C GLN A 84 -8.67 3.91 1.47
N ARG A 85 -8.85 4.02 2.79
CA ARG A 85 -8.00 4.89 3.62
C ARG A 85 -6.54 4.46 3.57
N THR A 86 -6.27 3.15 3.70
CA THR A 86 -4.92 2.60 3.63
C THR A 86 -4.28 2.87 2.26
N ALA A 87 -5.04 2.71 1.18
CA ALA A 87 -4.58 3.10 -0.15
C ALA A 87 -4.21 4.60 -0.23
N LEU A 88 -5.04 5.50 0.30
CA LEU A 88 -4.70 6.93 0.33
C LEU A 88 -3.42 7.22 1.15
N SER A 89 -3.21 6.54 2.28
CA SER A 89 -1.97 6.67 3.06
C SER A 89 -0.74 6.26 2.25
N HIS A 90 -0.78 5.15 1.51
CA HIS A 90 0.31 4.73 0.62
C HIS A 90 0.50 5.71 -0.53
N ALA A 91 -0.59 6.30 -1.05
CA ALA A 91 -0.51 7.32 -2.08
C ALA A 91 0.32 8.52 -1.62
N PHE A 92 0.02 9.06 -0.43
CA PHE A 92 0.78 10.18 0.14
C PHE A 92 2.22 9.81 0.46
N GLY A 93 2.48 8.60 0.96
CA GLY A 93 3.85 8.11 1.19
C GLY A 93 4.66 8.01 -0.10
N GLY A 94 4.08 7.42 -1.16
CA GLY A 94 4.71 7.32 -2.48
C GLY A 94 4.95 8.67 -3.12
N LEU A 95 4.01 9.61 -2.99
CA LEU A 95 4.18 10.99 -3.46
C LEU A 95 5.31 11.70 -2.72
N ALA A 96 5.35 11.59 -1.39
CA ALA A 96 6.44 12.16 -0.60
C ALA A 96 7.80 11.62 -1.06
N ALA A 97 7.88 10.31 -1.35
CA ALA A 97 9.10 9.71 -1.87
C ALA A 97 9.49 10.21 -3.26
N GLY A 98 8.54 10.21 -4.21
CA GLY A 98 8.79 10.77 -5.54
C GLY A 98 9.23 12.23 -5.50
N LEU A 99 8.65 13.04 -4.61
CA LEU A 99 9.00 14.46 -4.45
C LEU A 99 10.38 14.67 -3.81
N VAL A 100 10.77 13.85 -2.82
CA VAL A 100 12.12 13.92 -2.21
C VAL A 100 13.20 13.58 -3.24
N GLY A 101 13.05 12.47 -3.96
CA GLY A 101 13.97 12.10 -5.05
C GLY A 101 14.04 13.17 -6.15
N THR A 102 12.90 13.75 -6.52
CA THR A 102 12.82 14.88 -7.47
C THR A 102 13.58 16.10 -6.98
N ALA A 103 13.37 16.50 -5.72
CA ALA A 103 14.07 17.63 -5.13
C ALA A 103 15.59 17.39 -5.07
N LYS A 104 16.01 16.18 -4.71
CA LYS A 104 17.44 15.81 -4.64
C LYS A 104 18.10 15.77 -6.01
N PHE A 105 17.43 15.27 -7.03
CA PHE A 105 17.95 15.30 -8.40
C PHE A 105 18.25 16.74 -8.83
N TYR A 106 17.27 17.64 -8.74
CA TYR A 106 17.45 19.02 -9.19
C TYR A 106 18.48 19.77 -8.35
N LEU A 107 18.45 19.63 -7.03
CA LEU A 107 19.42 20.26 -6.13
C LEU A 107 20.85 19.83 -6.47
N TRP A 108 21.10 18.54 -6.65
CA TRP A 108 22.44 18.05 -6.94
C TRP A 108 22.85 18.25 -8.40
N SER A 109 21.91 18.35 -9.34
CA SER A 109 22.22 18.71 -10.72
C SER A 109 22.77 20.14 -10.82
N THR A 110 22.34 21.05 -9.93
CA THR A 110 22.76 22.46 -9.94
C THR A 110 23.85 22.80 -8.93
N GLU A 111 23.75 22.31 -7.69
CA GLU A 111 24.55 22.79 -6.54
C GLU A 111 25.47 21.72 -5.92
N GLY A 112 25.52 20.50 -6.47
CA GLY A 112 26.46 19.47 -6.02
C GLY A 112 26.48 18.21 -6.90
N PRO A 113 26.95 18.31 -8.16
CA PRO A 113 26.91 17.20 -9.11
C PRO A 113 27.69 15.96 -8.66
N GLU A 114 28.70 16.12 -7.82
CA GLU A 114 29.49 15.04 -7.22
C GLU A 114 28.65 14.09 -6.36
N HIS A 115 27.49 14.54 -5.88
CA HIS A 115 26.56 13.69 -5.14
C HIS A 115 25.74 12.77 -6.05
N LEU A 116 25.65 13.04 -7.36
CA LEU A 116 24.99 12.19 -8.35
C LEU A 116 25.91 11.05 -8.81
N THR A 117 26.45 10.29 -7.86
CA THR A 117 27.17 9.05 -8.17
C THR A 117 26.24 8.05 -8.84
N ALA A 118 26.78 7.10 -9.61
CA ALA A 118 25.97 6.09 -10.30
C ALA A 118 25.01 5.35 -9.35
N PHE A 119 25.46 5.06 -8.13
CA PHE A 119 24.61 4.44 -7.10
C PHE A 119 23.47 5.36 -6.64
N ARG A 120 23.77 6.62 -6.27
CA ARG A 120 22.76 7.56 -5.78
C ARG A 120 21.77 7.93 -6.88
N MET A 121 22.24 8.12 -8.11
CA MET A 121 21.36 8.35 -9.26
C MET A 121 20.45 7.14 -9.52
N GLY A 122 21.00 5.92 -9.43
CA GLY A 122 20.19 4.69 -9.54
C GLY A 122 19.13 4.58 -8.44
N ALA A 123 19.49 4.95 -7.21
CA ALA A 123 18.56 5.02 -6.09
C ALA A 123 17.47 6.09 -6.32
N ILE A 124 17.81 7.29 -6.79
CA ILE A 124 16.84 8.34 -7.15
C ILE A 124 15.87 7.82 -8.23
N VAL A 125 16.38 7.18 -9.30
CA VAL A 125 15.53 6.63 -10.36
C VAL A 125 14.54 5.61 -9.80
N ALA A 126 15.02 4.67 -8.98
CA ALA A 126 14.17 3.66 -8.36
C ALA A 126 13.15 4.27 -7.39
N GLU A 127 13.58 5.21 -6.55
CA GLU A 127 12.77 5.98 -5.60
C GLU A 127 11.61 6.66 -6.34
N VAL A 128 11.92 7.40 -7.40
CA VAL A 128 10.97 8.21 -8.19
C VAL A 128 10.00 7.33 -8.96
N ILE A 129 10.48 6.28 -9.63
CA ILE A 129 9.61 5.34 -10.35
C ILE A 129 8.63 4.69 -9.36
N LEU A 130 9.14 4.06 -8.29
CA LEU A 130 8.31 3.37 -7.30
C LEU A 130 7.39 4.33 -6.54
N GLY A 131 7.85 5.54 -6.22
CA GLY A 131 7.08 6.54 -5.50
C GLY A 131 5.89 7.03 -6.31
N PHE A 132 6.12 7.51 -7.53
CA PHE A 132 5.06 8.07 -8.38
C PHE A 132 4.10 7.01 -8.92
N LEU A 133 4.57 5.79 -9.25
CA LEU A 133 3.65 4.71 -9.62
C LEU A 133 2.79 4.26 -8.42
N THR A 134 3.37 4.24 -7.21
CA THR A 134 2.61 3.93 -6.00
C THR A 134 1.58 5.01 -5.71
N PHE A 135 1.92 6.29 -5.94
CA PHE A 135 1.00 7.40 -5.79
C PHE A 135 -0.24 7.25 -6.66
N THR A 136 -0.08 7.19 -7.99
CA THR A 136 -1.24 7.09 -8.90
C THR A 136 -1.94 5.75 -8.81
N GLY A 137 -1.19 4.66 -8.60
CA GLY A 137 -1.77 3.34 -8.41
C GLY A 137 -2.68 3.28 -7.17
N SER A 138 -2.21 3.85 -6.05
CA SER A 138 -2.98 3.86 -4.81
C SER A 138 -4.19 4.80 -4.87
N LEU A 139 -4.09 5.93 -5.59
CA LEU A 139 -5.25 6.79 -5.86
C LEU A 139 -6.32 6.05 -6.69
N MET A 140 -5.91 5.31 -7.72
CA MET A 140 -6.83 4.50 -8.53
C MET A 140 -7.49 3.39 -7.71
N ALA A 141 -6.72 2.71 -6.85
CA ALA A 141 -7.25 1.67 -5.95
C ALA A 141 -8.26 2.26 -4.95
N ALA A 142 -7.93 3.39 -4.32
CA ALA A 142 -8.84 4.11 -3.43
C ALA A 142 -10.12 4.54 -4.17
N GLY A 143 -9.99 5.08 -5.39
CA GLY A 143 -11.13 5.53 -6.20
C GLY A 143 -12.06 4.39 -6.61
N LYS A 144 -11.53 3.21 -6.93
CA LYS A 144 -12.33 2.00 -7.21
C LYS A 144 -13.12 1.53 -5.99
N LEU A 145 -12.49 1.54 -4.81
CA LEU A 145 -13.13 1.11 -3.56
C LEU A 145 -14.17 2.13 -3.05
N GLN A 146 -13.94 3.41 -3.29
CA GLN A 146 -14.88 4.49 -3.00
C GLN A 146 -16.06 4.57 -3.98
N GLU A 147 -16.12 3.69 -4.98
CA GLU A 147 -17.21 3.64 -5.97
C GLU A 147 -17.41 4.98 -6.69
N ILE A 148 -16.30 5.68 -6.97
CA ILE A 148 -16.34 6.94 -7.70
C ILE A 148 -16.96 6.69 -9.08
N LYS A 149 -18.01 7.45 -9.42
CA LYS A 149 -18.86 7.21 -10.62
C LYS A 149 -18.09 7.04 -11.94
N TRP A 150 -16.97 7.76 -12.11
CA TRP A 150 -16.13 7.72 -13.31
C TRP A 150 -15.01 6.67 -13.27
N ILE A 151 -14.85 5.93 -12.17
CA ILE A 151 -13.87 4.86 -12.01
C ILE A 151 -14.61 3.53 -11.83
N PRO A 152 -14.72 2.70 -12.87
CA PRO A 152 -15.44 1.44 -12.77
C PRO A 152 -14.73 0.46 -11.82
N GLN A 153 -15.50 -0.21 -10.95
CA GLN A 153 -15.00 -1.31 -10.13
C GLN A 153 -14.65 -2.56 -10.95
N ARG A 154 -15.34 -2.78 -12.08
CA ARG A 154 -15.05 -3.92 -12.96
C ARG A 154 -13.70 -3.75 -13.66
N PRO A 155 -12.96 -4.84 -13.90
CA PRO A 155 -11.81 -4.83 -14.79
C PRO A 155 -12.15 -4.16 -16.13
N VAL A 156 -11.32 -3.21 -16.57
CA VAL A 156 -11.37 -2.65 -17.92
C VAL A 156 -10.06 -3.02 -18.62
N THR A 157 -10.16 -3.73 -19.74
CA THR A 157 -8.99 -4.14 -20.54
C THR A 157 -9.01 -3.44 -21.88
N TYR A 158 -7.84 -3.29 -22.49
CA TYR A 158 -7.67 -2.65 -23.80
C TYR A 158 -6.64 -3.41 -24.64
N PRO A 159 -6.67 -3.30 -25.99
CA PRO A 159 -5.74 -4.04 -26.84
C PRO A 159 -4.29 -3.62 -26.57
N LEU A 160 -3.36 -4.58 -26.61
CA LEU A 160 -1.92 -4.39 -26.36
C LEU A 160 -1.54 -3.88 -24.95
N GLN A 161 -2.45 -3.97 -23.97
CA GLN A 161 -2.22 -3.51 -22.60
C GLN A 161 -0.91 -3.98 -21.97
N ASN A 162 -0.52 -5.24 -22.16
CA ASN A 162 0.71 -5.77 -21.58
C ASN A 162 1.95 -5.13 -22.21
N VAL A 163 1.89 -4.86 -23.53
CA VAL A 163 2.96 -4.21 -24.28
C VAL A 163 3.07 -2.74 -23.89
N SER A 164 1.95 -2.02 -23.76
CA SER A 164 1.97 -0.63 -23.30
C SER A 164 2.47 -0.52 -21.87
N ASN A 165 1.96 -1.33 -20.94
CA ASN A 165 2.35 -1.27 -19.53
C ASN A 165 3.84 -1.60 -19.34
N ILE A 166 4.31 -2.73 -19.89
CA ILE A 166 5.73 -3.09 -19.82
C ILE A 166 6.58 -2.07 -20.57
N GLY A 167 6.13 -1.60 -21.73
CA GLY A 167 6.83 -0.60 -22.54
C GLY A 167 7.09 0.69 -21.75
N LEU A 168 6.09 1.22 -21.04
CA LEU A 168 6.27 2.41 -20.20
C LEU A 168 7.34 2.20 -19.11
N LEU A 169 7.31 1.05 -18.43
CA LEU A 169 8.27 0.75 -17.37
C LEU A 169 9.69 0.54 -17.93
N VAL A 170 9.81 -0.15 -19.06
CA VAL A 170 11.10 -0.37 -19.75
C VAL A 170 11.68 0.94 -20.26
N ILE A 171 10.87 1.82 -20.85
CA ILE A 171 11.33 3.14 -21.30
C ILE A 171 11.77 3.99 -20.11
N ALA A 172 10.98 4.02 -19.02
CA ALA A 172 11.35 4.74 -17.81
C ALA A 172 12.66 4.22 -17.20
N ALA A 173 12.82 2.89 -17.11
CA ALA A 173 14.06 2.28 -16.64
C ALA A 173 15.25 2.55 -17.57
N GLY A 174 15.04 2.51 -18.89
CA GLY A 174 16.07 2.82 -19.89
C GLY A 174 16.55 4.28 -19.81
N LEU A 175 15.63 5.24 -19.69
CA LEU A 175 15.97 6.64 -19.41
C LEU A 175 16.71 6.78 -18.07
N GLY A 176 16.32 5.99 -17.07
CA GLY A 176 17.01 5.92 -15.79
C GLY A 176 18.45 5.43 -15.90
N VAL A 177 18.71 4.38 -16.68
CA VAL A 177 20.07 3.88 -16.96
C VAL A 177 20.88 4.95 -17.67
N LEU A 178 20.31 5.65 -18.65
CA LEU A 178 20.99 6.76 -19.30
C LEU A 178 21.38 7.84 -18.28
N LEU A 179 20.45 8.25 -17.41
CA LEU A 179 20.74 9.24 -16.35
C LEU A 179 21.82 8.78 -15.40
N VAL A 180 21.88 7.48 -15.06
CA VAL A 180 22.97 6.93 -14.23
C VAL A 180 24.33 7.07 -14.92
N MET A 181 24.39 6.93 -16.25
CA MET A 181 25.63 7.07 -17.01
C MET A 181 26.08 8.52 -17.16
N ASN A 182 25.15 9.46 -17.33
CA ASN A 182 25.46 10.87 -17.47
C ASN A 182 24.33 11.75 -16.89
N PRO A 183 24.33 11.95 -15.56
CA PRO A 183 23.23 12.62 -14.86
C PRO A 183 23.17 14.13 -15.09
N THR A 184 24.26 14.74 -15.57
CA THR A 184 24.39 16.18 -15.82
C THR A 184 24.34 16.55 -17.30
N GLY A 185 24.06 15.59 -18.17
CA GLY A 185 23.90 15.85 -19.60
C GLY A 185 22.76 16.86 -19.86
N PRO A 186 22.83 17.70 -20.91
CA PRO A 186 21.76 18.67 -21.21
C PRO A 186 20.37 18.05 -21.36
N TRP A 187 20.31 16.81 -21.84
CA TRP A 187 19.08 16.03 -22.00
C TRP A 187 18.51 15.49 -20.66
N ALA A 188 19.28 15.50 -19.57
CA ALA A 188 18.85 15.00 -18.26
C ALA A 188 17.65 15.79 -17.71
N TRP A 189 17.62 17.09 -17.97
CA TRP A 189 16.51 18.01 -17.63
C TRP A 189 15.18 17.63 -18.30
N ILE A 190 15.23 16.87 -19.40
CA ILE A 190 14.04 16.39 -20.12
C ILE A 190 13.76 14.93 -19.74
N ALA A 191 14.80 14.10 -19.67
CA ALA A 191 14.67 12.68 -19.36
C ALA A 191 14.11 12.44 -17.95
N PHE A 192 14.51 13.24 -16.96
CA PHE A 192 14.05 13.05 -15.58
C PHE A 192 12.54 13.31 -15.41
N PRO A 193 11.95 14.45 -15.85
CA PRO A 193 10.50 14.62 -15.91
C PRO A 193 9.78 13.55 -16.73
N ALA A 194 10.37 13.09 -17.83
CA ALA A 194 9.78 12.02 -18.63
C ALA A 194 9.62 10.73 -17.82
N ILE A 195 10.62 10.34 -17.01
CA ILE A 195 10.51 9.20 -16.09
C ILE A 195 9.35 9.37 -15.11
N ILE A 196 9.17 10.57 -14.53
CA ILE A 196 8.06 10.87 -13.62
C ILE A 196 6.72 10.66 -14.32
N VAL A 197 6.54 11.24 -15.51
CA VAL A 197 5.29 11.13 -16.27
C VAL A 197 5.00 9.67 -16.62
N LEU A 198 6.01 8.91 -17.07
CA LEU A 198 5.89 7.48 -17.37
C LEU A 198 5.51 6.67 -16.13
N ALA A 199 6.09 6.95 -14.96
CA ALA A 199 5.76 6.29 -13.71
C ALA A 199 4.33 6.59 -13.24
N LEU A 200 3.91 7.86 -13.31
CA LEU A 200 2.54 8.29 -13.02
C LEU A 200 1.53 7.57 -13.92
N MET A 201 1.79 7.54 -15.23
CA MET A 201 0.96 6.83 -16.21
C MET A 201 0.92 5.33 -15.94
N PHE A 202 2.07 4.72 -15.68
CA PHE A 202 2.18 3.30 -15.40
C PHE A 202 1.35 2.91 -14.16
N GLY A 203 1.42 3.69 -13.08
CA GLY A 203 0.61 3.45 -11.89
C GLY A 203 -0.90 3.47 -12.17
N VAL A 204 -1.39 4.35 -13.06
CA VAL A 204 -2.80 4.32 -13.48
C VAL A 204 -3.12 3.05 -14.28
N LEU A 205 -2.33 2.78 -15.33
CA LEU A 205 -2.59 1.68 -16.26
C LEU A 205 -2.39 0.29 -15.64
N LEU A 206 -1.61 0.19 -14.56
CA LEU A 206 -1.44 -1.01 -13.77
C LEU A 206 -2.75 -1.42 -13.07
N ILE A 207 -3.54 -0.44 -12.61
CA ILE A 207 -4.71 -0.68 -11.75
C ILE A 207 -6.01 -0.78 -12.55
N ILE A 208 -6.11 -0.12 -13.69
CA ILE A 208 -7.28 -0.17 -14.61
C ILE A 208 -7.79 -1.61 -14.86
N PRO A 209 -6.95 -2.61 -15.18
CA PRO A 209 -7.41 -3.97 -15.48
C PRO A 209 -7.77 -4.81 -14.26
N ILE A 210 -7.60 -4.30 -13.03
CA ILE A 210 -7.83 -5.08 -11.81
C ILE A 210 -9.22 -4.78 -11.26
N GLY A 211 -9.95 -5.82 -10.85
CA GLY A 211 -11.32 -5.67 -10.32
C GLY A 211 -11.33 -5.23 -8.87
N GLY A 212 -12.44 -4.61 -8.44
CA GLY A 212 -12.67 -4.18 -7.05
C GLY A 212 -12.44 -5.29 -6.02
N ALA A 213 -12.84 -6.52 -6.34
CA ALA A 213 -12.67 -7.69 -5.47
C ALA A 213 -11.19 -8.04 -5.21
N ASP A 214 -10.30 -7.79 -6.18
CA ASP A 214 -8.87 -8.10 -6.06
C ASP A 214 -8.06 -6.89 -5.52
N MET A 215 -8.70 -5.73 -5.26
CA MET A 215 -8.06 -4.52 -4.76
C MET A 215 -7.29 -4.69 -3.44
N PRO A 216 -7.74 -5.48 -2.44
CA PRO A 216 -6.98 -5.65 -1.20
C PRO A 216 -5.55 -6.15 -1.44
N THR A 217 -5.40 -7.11 -2.35
CA THR A 217 -4.08 -7.65 -2.74
C THR A 217 -3.23 -6.60 -3.44
N VAL A 218 -3.84 -5.80 -4.33
CA VAL A 218 -3.15 -4.70 -5.02
C VAL A 218 -2.63 -3.65 -4.04
N ILE A 219 -3.44 -3.28 -3.04
CA ILE A 219 -3.04 -2.32 -2.00
C ILE A 219 -1.83 -2.85 -1.22
N SER A 220 -1.78 -4.15 -0.95
CA SER A 220 -0.63 -4.78 -0.29
C SER A 220 0.64 -4.75 -1.16
N ILE A 221 0.51 -4.93 -2.48
CA ILE A 221 1.65 -4.83 -3.42
C ILE A 221 2.14 -3.38 -3.48
N LEU A 222 1.22 -2.42 -3.56
CA LEU A 222 1.56 -0.99 -3.53
C LEU A 222 2.21 -0.59 -2.21
N ASN A 223 1.85 -1.22 -1.09
CA ASN A 223 2.59 -1.05 0.17
C ASN A 223 4.03 -1.54 0.06
N ALA A 224 4.24 -2.71 -0.55
CA ALA A 224 5.59 -3.23 -0.78
C ALA A 224 6.44 -2.26 -1.62
N TYR A 225 5.85 -1.67 -2.65
CA TYR A 225 6.50 -0.65 -3.47
C TYR A 225 6.78 0.65 -2.73
N ALA A 226 5.88 1.11 -1.86
CA ALA A 226 6.11 2.25 -0.97
C ALA A 226 7.33 1.99 -0.07
N GLY A 227 7.42 0.81 0.55
CA GLY A 227 8.55 0.40 1.38
C GLY A 227 9.87 0.36 0.59
N LEU A 228 9.87 -0.23 -0.61
CA LEU A 228 11.05 -0.24 -1.49
C LEU A 228 11.46 1.17 -1.96
N SER A 229 10.50 2.05 -2.24
CA SER A 229 10.76 3.46 -2.54
C SER A 229 11.40 4.17 -1.34
N ALA A 230 10.92 3.90 -0.12
CA ALA A 230 11.52 4.43 1.12
C ALA A 230 12.95 3.92 1.37
N VAL A 231 13.28 2.68 0.99
CA VAL A 231 14.67 2.17 1.01
C VAL A 231 15.55 2.97 0.05
N ALA A 232 15.08 3.19 -1.17
CA ALA A 232 15.81 3.96 -2.17
C ALA A 232 16.03 5.41 -1.69
N MET A 233 14.99 6.07 -1.17
CA MET A 233 15.10 7.36 -0.49
C MET A 233 16.13 7.33 0.65
N GLY A 234 16.12 6.27 1.46
CA GLY A 234 17.07 6.09 2.55
C GLY A 234 18.52 6.07 2.05
N PHE A 235 18.80 5.43 0.92
CA PHE A 235 20.13 5.48 0.28
C PHE A 235 20.47 6.85 -0.28
N VAL A 236 19.49 7.56 -0.88
CA VAL A 236 19.67 8.93 -1.37
C VAL A 236 20.00 9.87 -0.21
N LEU A 237 19.31 9.74 0.92
CA LEU A 237 19.50 10.60 2.09
C LEU A 237 20.61 10.14 3.05
N ASP A 238 21.28 9.02 2.77
CA ASP A 238 22.19 8.33 3.69
C ASP A 238 21.58 8.11 5.09
N ASN A 239 20.29 7.77 5.12
CA ASN A 239 19.50 7.62 6.33
C ASN A 239 19.19 6.15 6.61
N LYS A 240 19.97 5.58 7.55
CA LYS A 240 19.85 4.17 7.97
C LYS A 240 18.46 3.82 8.50
N LEU A 241 17.76 4.75 9.16
CA LEU A 241 16.42 4.51 9.67
C LEU A 241 15.41 4.32 8.53
N LEU A 242 15.50 5.13 7.47
CA LEU A 242 14.63 4.99 6.30
C LEU A 242 14.91 3.68 5.55
N ILE A 243 16.19 3.30 5.43
CA ILE A 243 16.59 2.02 4.83
C ILE A 243 15.99 0.86 5.63
N THR A 244 16.13 0.84 6.95
CA THR A 244 15.65 -0.26 7.79
C THR A 244 14.12 -0.32 7.86
N ALA A 245 13.47 0.82 8.10
CA ALA A 245 12.01 0.90 8.16
C ALA A 245 11.37 0.56 6.80
N GLY A 246 11.91 1.10 5.70
CA GLY A 246 11.45 0.81 4.35
C GLY A 246 11.62 -0.66 3.96
N ALA A 247 12.75 -1.28 4.31
CA ALA A 247 12.98 -2.69 4.00
C ALA A 247 12.02 -3.61 4.78
N LEU A 248 11.75 -3.25 6.04
CA LEU A 248 10.84 -3.97 6.93
C LEU A 248 9.38 -3.85 6.46
N ASP A 249 8.94 -2.65 6.07
CA ASP A 249 7.60 -2.43 5.50
C ASP A 249 7.46 -3.09 4.11
N GLY A 250 8.47 -2.90 3.24
CA GLY A 250 8.50 -3.45 1.89
C GLY A 250 8.43 -4.98 1.86
N SER A 251 9.24 -5.64 2.69
CA SER A 251 9.23 -7.11 2.82
C SER A 251 7.94 -7.63 3.44
N SER A 252 7.40 -6.97 4.47
CA SER A 252 6.12 -7.33 5.08
C SER A 252 4.97 -7.21 4.08
N GLY A 253 4.90 -6.11 3.34
CA GLY A 253 3.91 -5.89 2.29
C GLY A 253 3.98 -6.94 1.18
N LEU A 254 5.19 -7.33 0.76
CA LEU A 254 5.36 -8.37 -0.26
C LEU A 254 4.89 -9.73 0.23
N ILE A 255 5.29 -10.14 1.44
CA ILE A 255 4.86 -11.41 2.04
C ILE A 255 3.35 -11.44 2.22
N LEU A 256 2.76 -10.36 2.74
CA LEU A 256 1.31 -10.24 2.90
C LEU A 256 0.59 -10.37 1.56
N SER A 257 1.10 -9.72 0.50
CA SER A 257 0.53 -9.80 -0.85
C SER A 257 0.50 -11.24 -1.37
N ILE A 258 1.58 -11.99 -1.18
CA ILE A 258 1.67 -13.40 -1.60
C ILE A 258 0.68 -14.27 -0.83
N ILE A 259 0.58 -14.07 0.49
CA ILE A 259 -0.38 -14.80 1.34
C ILE A 259 -1.82 -14.48 0.92
N MET A 260 -2.14 -13.21 0.66
CA MET A 260 -3.46 -12.79 0.21
C MET A 260 -3.82 -13.38 -1.16
N CYS A 261 -2.90 -13.34 -2.13
CA CYS A 261 -3.07 -14.02 -3.42
C CYS A 261 -3.42 -15.49 -3.25
N LYS A 262 -2.66 -16.20 -2.41
CA LYS A 262 -2.86 -17.63 -2.15
C LYS A 262 -4.22 -17.89 -1.47
N ALA A 263 -4.58 -17.09 -0.47
CA ALA A 263 -5.86 -17.19 0.23
C ALA A 263 -7.06 -16.93 -0.69
N MET A 264 -6.91 -16.05 -1.67
CA MET A 264 -7.94 -15.73 -2.66
C MET A 264 -7.92 -16.65 -3.89
N ASN A 265 -7.06 -17.68 -3.91
CA ASN A 265 -6.83 -18.56 -5.07
C ASN A 265 -6.55 -17.79 -6.37
N ARG A 266 -5.76 -16.71 -6.26
CA ARG A 266 -5.34 -15.85 -7.37
C ARG A 266 -3.83 -15.99 -7.59
N SER A 267 -3.41 -15.95 -8.85
CA SER A 267 -2.00 -15.92 -9.21
C SER A 267 -1.38 -14.56 -8.86
N PHE A 268 -0.29 -14.56 -8.07
CA PHE A 268 0.46 -13.35 -7.74
C PHE A 268 0.98 -12.62 -8.98
N THR A 269 1.48 -13.34 -9.99
CA THR A 269 1.94 -12.73 -11.24
C THR A 269 0.81 -12.06 -12.02
N ASN A 270 -0.40 -12.62 -11.98
CA ASN A 270 -1.56 -12.04 -12.67
C ASN A 270 -2.02 -10.73 -12.01
N VAL A 271 -1.87 -10.61 -10.69
CA VAL A 271 -2.14 -9.38 -9.94
C VAL A 271 -1.01 -8.37 -10.13
N LEU A 272 0.25 -8.81 -10.13
CA LEU A 272 1.44 -7.96 -10.26
C LEU A 272 1.54 -7.28 -11.63
N PHE A 273 1.17 -7.98 -12.71
CA PHE A 273 1.35 -7.49 -14.07
C PHE A 273 0.04 -7.18 -14.82
N GLY A 274 -1.11 -7.35 -14.16
CA GLY A 274 -2.42 -7.04 -14.72
C GLY A 274 -2.75 -7.91 -15.93
N ALA A 275 -3.47 -9.01 -15.71
CA ALA A 275 -4.03 -9.86 -16.78
C ALA A 275 -3.01 -10.37 -17.83
N PHE A 276 -1.80 -10.70 -17.40
CA PHE A 276 -0.99 -11.69 -18.14
C PHE A 276 -1.71 -13.04 -18.09
N GLY A 277 -2.42 -13.36 -19.17
CA GLY A 277 -3.09 -14.65 -19.29
C GLY A 277 -4.31 -14.78 -18.36
N GLN A 278 -5.30 -13.89 -18.52
CA GLN A 278 -6.66 -14.43 -18.54
C GLN A 278 -6.69 -15.44 -19.69
N VAL A 279 -6.27 -16.68 -19.41
CA VAL A 279 -6.75 -17.85 -20.13
C VAL A 279 -8.25 -17.62 -20.12
N GLN A 280 -8.84 -17.40 -21.29
CA GLN A 280 -10.29 -17.49 -21.45
C GLN A 280 -10.67 -18.70 -20.63
N ALA A 281 -11.35 -18.48 -19.50
CA ALA A 281 -12.00 -19.59 -18.83
C ALA A 281 -12.77 -20.23 -19.96
N SER A 282 -12.44 -21.50 -20.27
CA SER A 282 -13.26 -22.28 -21.15
C SER A 282 -14.68 -21.99 -20.69
N LYS A 283 -15.57 -21.62 -21.62
CA LYS A 283 -17.00 -21.58 -21.33
C LYS A 283 -17.37 -23.01 -20.96
N GLY A 284 -17.05 -23.43 -19.74
CA GLY A 284 -17.64 -24.59 -19.12
C GLY A 284 -19.10 -24.28 -19.15
N ALA A 285 -19.86 -25.13 -19.83
CA ALA A 285 -21.29 -25.01 -19.93
C ALA A 285 -21.81 -24.64 -18.54
N ALA A 286 -22.34 -23.42 -18.41
CA ALA A 286 -23.06 -23.01 -17.24
C ALA A 286 -24.30 -23.92 -17.21
N GLY A 287 -24.16 -25.11 -16.64
CA GLY A 287 -25.31 -25.92 -16.31
C GLY A 287 -26.15 -25.08 -15.38
N ASP A 288 -27.42 -24.90 -15.72
CA ASP A 288 -28.43 -24.32 -14.85
C ASP A 288 -28.43 -25.12 -13.55
N LYS A 289 -27.68 -24.64 -12.55
CA LYS A 289 -27.76 -25.17 -11.20
C LYS A 289 -29.00 -24.55 -10.59
N THR A 290 -30.04 -25.36 -10.42
CA THR A 290 -31.25 -24.99 -9.68
C THR A 290 -30.85 -24.70 -8.22
N TYR A 291 -31.08 -23.47 -7.76
CA TYR A 291 -30.96 -23.13 -6.35
C TYR A 291 -32.21 -23.61 -5.61
N LYS A 292 -32.07 -24.03 -4.35
CA LYS A 292 -33.20 -24.29 -3.47
C LYS A 292 -33.42 -23.07 -2.60
N GLU A 293 -34.54 -22.40 -2.79
CA GLU A 293 -34.98 -21.32 -1.93
C GLU A 293 -35.58 -21.91 -0.64
N GLU A 294 -35.40 -21.22 0.49
CA GLU A 294 -35.92 -21.64 1.79
C GLU A 294 -36.55 -20.44 2.50
N SER A 295 -37.60 -20.69 3.27
CA SER A 295 -38.30 -19.69 4.08
C SER A 295 -37.51 -19.30 5.33
N PHE A 296 -37.81 -18.14 5.92
CA PHE A 296 -37.19 -17.74 7.19
C PHE A 296 -37.50 -18.72 8.32
N GLU A 297 -38.74 -19.21 8.37
CA GLU A 297 -39.21 -20.20 9.34
C GLU A 297 -38.51 -21.56 9.14
N GLY A 298 -38.36 -22.00 7.90
CA GLY A 298 -37.64 -23.23 7.56
C GLY A 298 -36.17 -23.16 7.96
N ALA A 299 -35.49 -22.06 7.66
CA ALA A 299 -34.11 -21.84 8.08
C ALA A 299 -33.95 -21.82 9.61
N ALA A 300 -34.91 -21.23 10.34
CA ALA A 300 -34.90 -21.22 11.81
C ALA A 300 -35.06 -22.65 12.39
N GLN A 301 -35.97 -23.46 11.83
CA GLN A 301 -36.15 -24.86 12.27
C GLN A 301 -34.88 -25.69 12.04
N VAL A 302 -34.24 -25.54 10.88
CA VAL A 302 -32.98 -26.22 10.58
C VAL A 302 -31.89 -25.83 11.59
N LEU A 303 -31.81 -24.55 11.94
CA LEU A 303 -30.86 -24.06 12.94
C LEU A 303 -31.16 -24.58 14.36
N GLU A 304 -32.43 -24.68 14.75
CA GLU A 304 -32.83 -25.18 16.08
C GLU A 304 -32.58 -26.68 16.26
N GLN A 305 -32.64 -27.45 15.18
CA GLN A 305 -32.36 -28.90 15.19
C GLN A 305 -30.87 -29.22 15.05
N ALA A 306 -30.03 -28.23 14.74
CA ALA A 306 -28.61 -28.43 14.55
C ALA A 306 -27.88 -28.65 15.89
N SER A 307 -26.93 -29.58 15.91
CA SER A 307 -26.00 -29.76 17.04
C SER A 307 -24.79 -28.83 16.95
N LEU A 308 -24.41 -28.47 15.72
CA LEU A 308 -23.26 -27.64 15.39
C LEU A 308 -23.62 -26.67 14.26
N VAL A 309 -23.40 -25.38 14.49
CA VAL A 309 -23.57 -24.33 13.49
C VAL A 309 -22.25 -23.61 13.27
N VAL A 310 -21.81 -23.55 12.01
CA VAL A 310 -20.63 -22.77 11.61
C VAL A 310 -21.09 -21.61 10.75
N ILE A 311 -20.92 -20.40 11.25
CA ILE A 311 -21.25 -19.16 10.56
C ILE A 311 -20.02 -18.75 9.73
N ILE A 312 -20.18 -18.65 8.41
CA ILE A 312 -19.13 -18.21 7.49
C ILE A 312 -19.46 -16.77 7.06
N PRO A 313 -18.92 -15.75 7.74
CA PRO A 313 -19.15 -14.36 7.37
C PRO A 313 -18.44 -14.03 6.05
N GLY A 314 -19.13 -13.29 5.18
CA GLY A 314 -18.56 -12.73 3.95
C GLY A 314 -18.65 -11.21 3.89
N TYR A 315 -18.08 -10.62 2.84
CA TYR A 315 -18.13 -9.17 2.61
C TYR A 315 -19.56 -8.60 2.63
N GLY A 316 -20.53 -9.35 2.11
CA GLY A 316 -21.95 -8.95 2.11
C GLY A 316 -22.52 -8.69 3.51
N MET A 317 -22.07 -9.42 4.53
CA MET A 317 -22.48 -9.18 5.92
C MET A 317 -22.00 -7.81 6.42
N ALA A 318 -20.78 -7.43 6.08
CA ALA A 318 -20.20 -6.14 6.46
C ALA A 318 -20.85 -4.98 5.71
N VAL A 319 -21.13 -5.13 4.41
CA VAL A 319 -21.83 -4.10 3.62
C VAL A 319 -23.25 -3.87 4.14
N ALA A 320 -23.97 -4.94 4.49
CA ALA A 320 -25.31 -4.87 5.05
C ALA A 320 -25.34 -4.45 6.53
N GLN A 321 -24.18 -4.22 7.17
CA GLN A 321 -24.06 -3.94 8.61
C GLN A 321 -24.73 -5.00 9.51
N ALA A 322 -24.76 -6.25 9.05
CA ALA A 322 -25.49 -7.33 9.71
C ALA A 322 -24.74 -7.97 10.89
N GLN A 323 -23.49 -7.59 11.16
CA GLN A 323 -22.65 -8.19 12.20
C GLN A 323 -23.29 -8.22 13.60
N HIS A 324 -24.09 -7.20 13.94
CA HIS A 324 -24.80 -7.15 15.23
C HIS A 324 -25.92 -8.18 15.31
N ARG A 325 -26.70 -8.35 14.23
CA ARG A 325 -27.77 -9.34 14.15
C ARG A 325 -27.24 -10.76 14.11
N VAL A 326 -26.15 -10.99 13.37
CA VAL A 326 -25.46 -12.29 13.37
C VAL A 326 -24.89 -12.61 14.74
N ARG A 327 -24.42 -11.60 15.49
CA ARG A 327 -23.98 -11.79 16.88
C ARG A 327 -25.15 -12.16 17.80
N GLU A 328 -26.29 -11.50 17.67
CA GLU A 328 -27.50 -11.85 18.42
C GLU A 328 -27.95 -13.29 18.14
N LEU A 329 -27.93 -13.70 16.86
CA LEU A 329 -28.23 -15.08 16.45
C LEU A 329 -27.25 -16.09 17.08
N TYR A 330 -25.95 -15.79 17.04
CA TYR A 330 -24.92 -16.62 17.67
C TYR A 330 -25.17 -16.82 19.18
N ASP A 331 -25.50 -15.73 19.88
CA ASP A 331 -25.77 -15.77 21.32
C ASP A 331 -27.08 -16.55 21.62
N LEU A 332 -28.10 -16.47 20.75
CA LEU A 332 -29.33 -17.26 20.85
C LEU A 332 -29.08 -18.77 20.65
N LEU A 333 -28.30 -19.14 19.64
CA LEU A 333 -27.94 -20.55 19.40
C LEU A 333 -27.21 -21.15 20.60
N LYS A 334 -26.25 -20.42 21.17
CA LYS A 334 -25.56 -20.85 22.40
C LYS A 334 -26.49 -21.01 23.59
N LYS A 335 -27.45 -20.10 23.76
CA LYS A 335 -28.46 -20.22 24.84
C LYS A 335 -29.32 -21.47 24.71
N LYS A 336 -29.56 -21.94 23.48
CA LYS A 336 -30.27 -23.20 23.20
C LYS A 336 -29.38 -24.45 23.34
N GLY A 337 -28.13 -24.30 23.78
CA GLY A 337 -27.19 -25.41 23.91
C GLY A 337 -26.57 -25.87 22.59
N ILE A 338 -26.77 -25.12 21.50
CA ILE A 338 -26.23 -25.44 20.18
C ILE A 338 -24.78 -24.95 20.13
N THR A 339 -23.89 -25.81 19.65
CA THR A 339 -22.48 -25.44 19.48
C THR A 339 -22.35 -24.52 18.28
N ALA A 340 -21.95 -23.27 18.50
CA ALA A 340 -21.81 -22.28 17.43
C ALA A 340 -20.38 -21.73 17.34
N TYR A 341 -19.86 -21.66 16.10
CA TYR A 341 -18.57 -21.05 15.77
C TYR A 341 -18.73 -20.07 14.61
N ALA A 342 -17.86 -19.06 14.56
CA ALA A 342 -17.63 -18.28 13.36
C ALA A 342 -16.30 -18.73 12.76
N ALA A 343 -16.30 -19.06 11.46
CA ALA A 343 -15.11 -19.47 10.73
C ALA A 343 -14.86 -18.47 9.60
N SER A 344 -13.69 -17.83 9.62
CA SER A 344 -13.19 -16.90 8.59
C SER A 344 -12.18 -17.58 7.68
#